data_AF-A0A1Z9D599-F1
#
_entry.id   AF-A0A1Z9D599-F1
#
_cell.length_a   1.000
_cell.length_b   1.000
_cell.length_c   1.000
_cell.angle_alpha   90.00
_cell.angle_beta   90.00
_cell.angle_gamma   90.00
#
_symmetry.space_group_name_H-M   'P 1'
#
loop_
_entity.id
_entity.type
_entity.pdbx_description
1 polymer ?
#
loop_
_entity_poly.entity_id
_entity_poly.type
_entity_poly.pdbx_seq_one_letter_code
_entity_poly.pdbx_strand_id
1 'polypeptide(L)'
;MPAGDDRVFPSVPERDFVSSEDAWSEGMDYLVRDLPFHVHEVFEQRWRCAPEPERSTWQALAQWGAALTHHARGNAIGQRRISRRAQTLLESADDDGQIPSVIDVDVVRRSLAQLA
;
A
#
# COMPACT_ATOMS: atom_id res chain seq x y z
N MET A 1 -27.64 -26.79 -0.42
CA MET A 1 -27.23 -25.46 -0.94
C MET A 1 -28.24 -24.42 -0.48
N PRO A 2 -27.88 -23.15 -0.23
CA PRO A 2 -26.61 -22.50 -0.60
C PRO A 2 -25.94 -21.65 0.51
N ALA A 3 -24.64 -21.45 0.38
CA ALA A 3 -24.01 -20.13 0.48
C ALA A 3 -22.62 -20.26 -0.15
N GLY A 4 -22.55 -20.11 -1.47
CA GLY A 4 -21.28 -19.70 -2.07
C GLY A 4 -21.01 -18.30 -1.53
N ASP A 5 -20.06 -18.17 -0.61
CA ASP A 5 -19.42 -16.87 -0.37
C ASP A 5 -18.43 -16.65 -1.52
N ASP A 6 -18.97 -16.58 -2.75
CA ASP A 6 -18.25 -16.19 -3.95
C ASP A 6 -18.12 -14.66 -3.93
N ARG A 7 -17.53 -14.10 -2.87
CA ARG A 7 -17.01 -12.74 -2.93
C ARG A 7 -15.78 -12.78 -3.82
N VAL A 8 -16.04 -12.88 -5.12
CA VAL A 8 -15.11 -12.48 -6.16
C VAL A 8 -14.98 -10.98 -6.01
N PHE A 9 -14.02 -10.55 -5.20
CA PHE A 9 -13.60 -9.16 -5.23
C PHE A 9 -12.92 -8.96 -6.59
N PRO A 10 -13.43 -8.04 -7.42
CA PRO A 10 -12.76 -7.74 -8.68
C PRO A 10 -11.32 -7.35 -8.38
N SER A 11 -10.40 -7.80 -9.22
CA SER A 11 -9.01 -7.34 -9.19
C SER A 11 -8.97 -5.82 -9.36
N VAL A 12 -7.93 -5.17 -8.87
CA VAL A 12 -7.70 -3.77 -9.23
C VAL A 12 -7.56 -3.70 -10.76
N PRO A 13 -8.33 -2.83 -11.45
CA PRO A 13 -8.18 -2.67 -12.90
C PRO A 13 -6.77 -2.21 -13.24
N GLU A 14 -6.13 -2.80 -14.24
CA GLU A 14 -4.84 -2.32 -14.75
C GLU A 14 -5.03 -1.00 -15.51
N ARG A 15 -4.19 -0.02 -15.19
CA ARG A 15 -4.24 1.33 -15.75
C ARG A 15 -2.82 1.79 -16.10
N ASP A 16 -2.68 2.48 -17.23
CA ASP A 16 -1.40 3.10 -17.62
C ASP A 16 -1.05 4.31 -16.73
N PHE A 17 -2.06 4.91 -16.11
CA PHE A 17 -1.92 6.07 -15.24
C PHE A 17 -2.97 6.07 -14.13
N VAL A 18 -2.55 6.47 -12.94
CA VAL A 18 -3.40 6.81 -11.80
C VAL A 18 -2.78 8.02 -11.08
N SER A 19 -3.61 9.00 -10.72
CA SER A 19 -3.13 10.18 -9.99
C SER A 19 -2.76 9.83 -8.55
N SER A 20 -2.01 10.71 -7.87
CA SER A 20 -1.68 10.52 -6.45
C SER A 20 -2.95 10.54 -5.59
N GLU A 21 -3.90 11.40 -5.93
CA GLU A 21 -5.20 11.53 -5.26
C GLU A 21 -6.05 10.27 -5.40
N ASP A 22 -6.21 9.78 -6.64
CA ASP A 22 -7.01 8.57 -6.90
C ASP A 22 -6.36 7.34 -6.27
N ALA A 23 -5.03 7.20 -6.39
CA ALA A 23 -4.32 6.06 -5.81
C ALA A 23 -4.46 6.05 -4.29
N TRP A 24 -4.25 7.18 -3.63
CA TRP A 24 -4.42 7.28 -2.18
C TRP A 24 -5.86 6.99 -1.76
N SER A 25 -6.85 7.63 -2.40
CA SER A 25 -8.26 7.45 -2.06
C SER A 25 -8.72 6.00 -2.26
N GLU A 26 -8.37 5.38 -3.39
CA GLU A 26 -8.75 4.00 -3.71
C GLU A 26 -8.02 2.99 -2.80
N GLY A 27 -6.74 3.20 -2.54
CA GLY A 27 -5.97 2.37 -1.61
C GLY A 27 -6.56 2.41 -0.20
N MET A 28 -7.00 3.58 0.28
CA MET A 28 -7.64 3.70 1.58
C MET A 28 -9.05 3.07 1.61
N ASP A 29 -9.84 3.13 0.54
CA ASP A 29 -11.12 2.40 0.44
C ASP A 29 -10.90 0.88 0.55
N TYR A 30 -9.91 0.34 -0.17
CA TYR A 30 -9.57 -1.07 -0.07
C TYR A 30 -9.10 -1.46 1.33
N LEU A 31 -8.36 -0.58 2.00
CA LEU A 31 -7.93 -0.82 3.38
C LEU A 31 -9.11 -0.89 4.35
N VAL A 32 -10.09 0.02 4.23
CA VAL A 32 -11.33 0.00 5.04
C VAL A 32 -12.16 -1.27 4.81
N ARG A 33 -12.02 -1.89 3.63
CA ARG A 33 -12.72 -3.12 3.24
C ARG A 33 -11.93 -4.40 3.55
N ASP A 34 -10.82 -4.29 4.29
CA ASP A 34 -9.92 -5.41 4.61
C ASP A 34 -9.34 -6.13 3.38
N LEU A 35 -9.02 -5.37 2.32
CA LEU A 35 -8.45 -5.86 1.06
C LEU A 35 -6.99 -5.40 0.87
N PRO A 36 -6.04 -5.84 1.72
CA PRO A 36 -4.66 -5.32 1.71
C PRO A 36 -3.87 -5.66 0.45
N PHE A 37 -4.27 -6.71 -0.29
CA PHE A 37 -3.64 -7.02 -1.57
C PHE A 37 -4.02 -5.99 -2.64
N HIS A 38 -5.27 -5.53 -2.67
CA HIS A 38 -5.70 -4.45 -3.56
C HIS A 38 -5.02 -3.12 -3.22
N VAL A 39 -4.76 -2.86 -1.93
CA VAL A 39 -3.92 -1.72 -1.49
C VAL A 39 -2.53 -1.80 -2.14
N HIS A 40 -1.90 -2.98 -2.10
CA HIS A 40 -0.61 -3.20 -2.78
C HIS A 40 -0.71 -2.93 -4.28
N GLU A 41 -1.71 -3.50 -4.96
CA GLU A 41 -1.87 -3.37 -6.42
C GLU A 41 -2.06 -1.91 -6.86
N VAL A 42 -2.96 -1.14 -6.22
CA VAL A 42 -3.17 0.28 -6.55
C VAL A 42 -1.90 1.10 -6.36
N PHE A 43 -1.20 0.92 -5.24
CA PHE A 43 0.02 1.67 -4.96
C PHE A 43 1.19 1.24 -5.86
N GLU A 44 1.24 -0.02 -6.28
CA GLU A 44 2.22 -0.48 -7.26
C GLU A 44 1.97 0.15 -8.64
N GLN A 45 0.71 0.24 -9.09
CA GLN A 45 0.37 0.94 -10.32
C GLN A 45 0.78 2.41 -10.27
N ARG A 46 0.47 3.10 -9.15
CA ARG A 46 0.89 4.48 -8.94
C ARG A 46 2.41 4.63 -8.94
N TRP A 47 3.14 3.70 -8.31
CA TRP A 47 4.60 3.65 -8.31
C TRP A 47 5.17 3.55 -9.73
N ARG A 48 4.58 2.72 -10.61
CA ARG A 48 5.01 2.55 -12.00
C ARG A 48 4.93 3.85 -12.81
N CYS A 49 3.91 4.67 -12.58
CA CYS A 49 3.70 5.94 -13.29
C CYS A 49 4.10 7.19 -12.47
N ALA A 50 4.82 7.02 -11.35
CA ALA A 50 5.23 8.14 -10.49
C ALA A 50 6.34 9.00 -11.08
N PRO A 51 6.23 10.35 -10.94
CA PRO A 51 7.36 11.22 -11.20
C PRO A 51 8.50 10.84 -10.24
N GLU A 52 9.75 11.07 -10.66
CA GLU A 52 10.94 10.64 -9.91
C GLU A 52 10.90 10.99 -8.42
N PRO A 53 10.52 12.22 -8.01
CA PRO A 53 10.54 12.59 -6.60
C PRO A 53 9.59 11.73 -5.76
N GLU A 54 8.42 11.34 -6.26
CA GLU A 54 7.43 10.61 -5.46
C GLU A 54 7.63 9.09 -5.52
N ARG A 55 8.50 8.60 -6.41
CA ARG A 55 8.59 7.18 -6.73
C ARG A 55 8.99 6.33 -5.51
N SER A 56 9.90 6.83 -4.68
CA SER A 56 10.31 6.21 -3.41
C SER A 56 9.12 6.07 -2.44
N THR A 57 8.32 7.12 -2.29
CA THR A 57 7.11 7.13 -1.46
C THR A 57 6.12 6.06 -1.92
N TRP A 58 5.78 6.02 -3.22
CA TRP A 58 4.84 5.03 -3.74
C TRP A 58 5.37 3.59 -3.67
N GLN A 59 6.69 3.40 -3.80
CA GLN A 59 7.32 2.09 -3.56
C GLN A 59 7.16 1.64 -2.10
N ALA A 60 7.30 2.57 -1.14
CA ALA A 60 7.10 2.28 0.28
C ALA A 60 5.64 1.90 0.56
N LEU A 61 4.68 2.62 -0.02
CA LEU A 61 3.25 2.33 0.13
C LEU A 61 2.85 0.99 -0.49
N ALA A 62 3.36 0.65 -1.67
CA ALA A 62 3.14 -0.68 -2.27
C ALA A 62 3.66 -1.81 -1.35
N GLN A 63 4.80 -1.59 -0.69
CA GLN A 63 5.32 -2.54 0.31
C GLN A 63 4.51 -2.56 1.60
N TRP A 64 3.95 -1.44 2.03
CA TRP A 64 3.03 -1.41 3.16
C TRP A 64 1.79 -2.29 2.90
N GLY A 65 1.16 -2.18 1.72
CA GLY A 65 0.08 -3.09 1.30
C GLY A 65 0.50 -4.56 1.27
N ALA A 66 1.72 -4.86 0.79
CA ALA A 66 2.25 -6.22 0.79
C ALA A 66 2.51 -6.74 2.23
N ALA A 67 3.02 -5.91 3.13
CA ALA A 67 3.23 -6.27 4.53
C ALA A 67 1.90 -6.56 5.24
N LEU A 68 0.86 -5.74 5.00
CA LEU A 68 -0.50 -5.99 5.47
C LEU A 68 -1.07 -7.30 4.91
N THR A 69 -0.80 -7.60 3.64
CA THR A 69 -1.22 -8.87 3.02
C THR A 69 -0.55 -10.07 3.70
N HIS A 70 0.74 -9.99 3.99
CA HIS A 70 1.43 -11.04 4.74
C HIS A 70 0.89 -11.20 6.16
N HIS A 71 0.57 -10.09 6.84
CA HIS A 71 -0.07 -10.10 8.15
C HIS A 71 -1.42 -10.80 8.11
N ALA A 72 -2.30 -10.42 7.18
CA ALA A 72 -3.62 -11.04 6.99
C ALA A 72 -3.54 -12.54 6.68
N ARG A 73 -2.45 -13.00 6.06
CA ARG A 73 -2.18 -14.42 5.76
C ARG A 73 -1.45 -15.17 6.89
N GLY A 74 -1.16 -14.52 8.02
CA GLY A 74 -0.42 -15.12 9.15
C GLY A 74 1.06 -15.39 8.87
N ASN A 75 1.64 -14.78 7.82
CA ASN A 75 3.04 -14.94 7.47
C ASN A 75 3.92 -13.89 8.17
N ALA A 76 4.25 -14.15 9.43
CA ALA A 76 5.00 -13.23 10.29
C ALA A 76 6.42 -12.91 9.75
N ILE A 77 7.07 -13.85 9.06
CA ILE A 77 8.42 -13.63 8.50
C ILE A 77 8.34 -12.64 7.34
N GLY A 78 7.41 -12.86 6.41
CA GLY A 78 7.17 -11.96 5.27
C GLY A 78 6.75 -10.57 5.74
N GLN A 79 5.80 -10.51 6.69
CA GLN A 79 5.33 -9.28 7.30
C GLN A 79 6.47 -8.44 7.87
N ARG A 80 7.30 -9.00 8.77
CA ARG A 80 8.41 -8.24 9.41
C ARG A 80 9.46 -7.78 8.41
N ARG A 81 9.80 -8.64 7.45
CA ARG A 81 10.81 -8.30 6.42
C ARG A 81 10.34 -7.13 5.56
N ILE A 82 9.10 -7.16 5.08
CA ILE A 82 8.58 -6.15 4.17
C ILE A 82 8.24 -4.85 4.91
N SER A 83 7.64 -4.92 6.10
CA SER A 83 7.34 -3.72 6.91
C SER A 83 8.60 -2.92 7.24
N ARG A 84 9.71 -3.58 7.63
CA ARG A 84 10.98 -2.90 7.89
C ARG A 84 11.51 -2.17 6.65
N ARG A 85 11.42 -2.79 5.47
CA ARG A 85 11.86 -2.16 4.22
C ARG A 85 10.96 -0.99 3.83
N ALA A 86 9.65 -1.12 4.01
CA ALA A 86 8.70 -0.03 3.80
C ALA A 86 8.98 1.16 4.73
N GLN A 87 9.28 0.91 6.01
CA GLN A 87 9.66 1.97 6.98
C GLN A 87 10.91 2.72 6.51
N THR A 88 11.99 2.01 6.17
CA THR A 88 13.23 2.65 5.71
C THR A 88 13.02 3.49 4.44
N LEU A 89 12.23 3.00 3.48
CA LEU A 89 11.94 3.77 2.27
C LEU A 89 11.09 5.01 2.55
N LEU A 90 10.10 4.89 3.43
CA LEU A 90 9.23 5.99 3.81
C LEU A 90 10.00 7.07 4.61
N GLU A 91 10.92 6.65 5.49
CA GLU A 91 11.82 7.55 6.21
C GLU A 91 12.71 8.34 5.24
N SER A 92 13.38 7.67 4.30
CA SER A 92 14.21 8.35 3.29
C SER A 92 13.40 9.32 2.42
N ALA A 93 12.18 8.93 2.02
CA ALA A 93 11.32 9.80 1.23
C ALA A 93 10.83 11.03 2.02
N ASP A 94 10.58 10.90 3.33
CA ASP A 94 10.21 12.05 4.16
C ASP A 94 11.39 13.02 4.33
N ASP A 95 12.59 12.50 4.60
CA ASP A 95 13.82 13.30 4.73
C ASP A 95 14.11 14.13 3.47
N ASP A 96 13.81 13.57 2.29
CA ASP A 96 13.98 14.23 0.99
C ASP A 96 12.81 15.18 0.62
N GLY A 97 11.76 15.28 1.46
CA GLY A 97 10.58 16.10 1.19
C GLY A 97 9.73 15.59 0.03
N GLN A 98 9.73 14.28 -0.19
CA GLN A 98 9.18 13.60 -1.37
C GLN A 98 7.79 12.99 -1.17
N ILE A 99 7.13 13.28 -0.05
CA ILE A 99 5.81 12.75 0.27
C ILE A 99 4.72 13.68 -0.30
N PRO A 100 3.92 13.23 -1.29
CA PRO A 100 2.71 13.93 -1.71
C PRO A 100 1.83 14.32 -0.52
N SER A 101 1.33 15.56 -0.52
CA SER A 101 0.49 16.09 0.57
C SER A 101 -0.83 15.34 0.77
N VAL A 102 -1.28 14.57 -0.21
CA VAL A 102 -2.46 13.71 -0.09
C VAL A 102 -2.24 12.54 0.88
N ILE A 103 -0.99 12.10 1.06
CA ILE A 103 -0.66 10.94 1.88
C ILE A 103 -0.62 11.36 3.35
N ASP A 104 -1.47 10.71 4.15
CA ASP A 104 -1.37 10.78 5.61
C ASP A 104 -0.23 9.86 6.08
N VAL A 105 0.97 10.40 6.16
CA VAL A 105 2.18 9.65 6.53
C VAL A 105 2.09 9.09 7.96
N ASP A 106 1.37 9.74 8.87
CA ASP A 106 1.24 9.31 10.26
C ASP A 106 0.38 8.05 10.39
N VAL A 107 -0.67 7.93 9.56
CA VAL A 107 -1.45 6.69 9.45
C VAL A 107 -0.56 5.54 8.99
N VAL A 108 0.26 5.76 7.96
CA VAL A 108 1.15 4.73 7.41
C VAL A 108 2.20 4.30 8.45
N ARG A 109 2.85 5.27 9.10
CA ARG A 109 3.85 5.02 10.17
C ARG A 109 3.27 4.23 11.32
N ARG A 110 2.09 4.62 11.81
CA ARG A 110 1.40 3.91 12.91
C ARG A 110 1.07 2.47 12.53
N SER A 111 0.59 2.25 11.31
CA SER A 111 0.30 0.91 10.81
C SER A 111 1.57 0.07 10.70
N LEU A 112 2.64 0.61 10.11
CA LEU A 112 3.92 -0.10 9.99
C LEU A 112 4.54 -0.45 11.35
N ALA A 113 4.39 0.42 12.36
CA ALA A 113 4.87 0.16 13.72
C ALA A 113 4.13 -1.02 14.40
N GLN A 114 2.87 -1.26 14.05
CA GLN A 114 2.10 -2.41 14.54
C GLN A 114 2.49 -3.73 13.84
N LEU A 115 3.17 -3.64 12.68
CA LEU A 115 3.61 -4.79 11.90
C LEU A 115 5.04 -5.26 12.20
N ALA A 116 5.79 -4.50 13.01
CA ALA A 116 7.20 -4.75 13.34
C ALA A 116 7.39 -5.78 14.46
#